data_AF-A0A8E0S754-F1
#
_entry.id   AF-A0A8E0S754-F1
#
_cell.length_a   1.000
_cell.length_b   1.000
_cell.length_c   1.000
_cell.angle_alpha   90.00
_cell.angle_beta   90.00
_cell.angle_gamma   90.00
#
_symmetry.space_group_name_H-M   'P 1'
#
loop_
_entity.id
_entity.type
_entity.pdbx_description
1 polymer ?
#
loop_
_entity_poly.entity_id
_entity_poly.type
_entity_poly.pdbx_seq_one_letter_code
_entity_poly.pdbx_strand_id
1 'polypeptide(L)' 'MLRSVCLVILLQAFAVSALTMEEALSDPQKYIRYDTDPYSHMKHLLLSSAITYGILIGSVLGTHLIVCMTKPQGTNTRHM' A
#
# COMPACT_ATOMS: atom_id res chain seq x y z
N MET A 1 -11.63 -11.47 -4.63
CA MET A 1 -10.24 -10.96 -4.59
C MET A 1 -9.90 -10.12 -5.82
N LEU A 2 -10.14 -10.59 -7.06
CA LEU A 2 -9.87 -9.82 -8.30
C LEU A 2 -10.55 -8.43 -8.35
N ARG A 3 -11.82 -8.33 -7.92
CA ARG A 3 -12.56 -7.06 -7.86
C ARG A 3 -11.91 -6.00 -6.96
N SER A 4 -11.39 -6.40 -5.81
CA SER A 4 -10.72 -5.48 -4.88
C SER A 4 -9.36 -5.02 -5.41
N VAL A 5 -8.63 -5.90 -6.09
CA VAL A 5 -7.35 -5.57 -6.74
C VAL A 5 -7.57 -4.55 -7.86
N CYS A 6 -8.59 -4.74 -8.72
CA CYS A 6 -8.93 -3.76 -9.76
C CYS A 6 -9.31 -2.40 -9.16
N LEU A 7 -10.03 -2.37 -8.05
CA LEU A 7 -10.47 -1.13 -7.41
C LEU A 7 -9.29 -0.35 -6.83
N VAL A 8 -8.30 -1.03 -6.23
CA VAL A 8 -7.05 -0.41 -5.76
C VAL A 8 -6.21 0.15 -6.91
N ILE A 9 -6.11 -0.58 -8.03
CA ILE A 9 -5.37 -0.13 -9.21
C ILE A 9 -6.05 1.12 -9.83
N LEU A 10 -7.38 1.10 -9.93
CA LEU A 10 -8.14 2.25 -10.42
C LEU A 10 -8.00 3.47 -9.50
N LEU A 11 -8.03 3.28 -8.18
CA LEU A 11 -7.86 4.38 -7.23
C LEU A 11 -6.48 5.05 -7.33
N GLN A 12 -5.42 4.25 -7.51
CA GLN A 12 -4.06 4.74 -7.75
C GLN A 12 -3.96 5.50 -9.08
N ALA A 13 -4.60 4.99 -10.14
CA ALA A 13 -4.61 5.65 -11.44
C ALA A 13 -5.34 7.00 -11.43
N PHE A 14 -6.39 7.14 -10.61
CA PHE A 14 -7.09 8.42 -10.43
C PHE A 14 -6.32 9.44 -9.57
N ALA A 15 -5.50 8.96 -8.62
CA ALA A 15 -4.71 9.83 -7.74
C ALA A 15 -3.46 10.41 -8.43
N VAL A 16 -2.98 9.78 -9.50
CA VAL A 16 -1.84 10.26 -10.28
C VAL A 16 -2.34 11.17 -11.40
N SER A 17 -2.38 12.48 -11.15
CA SER A 17 -2.50 13.46 -12.23
C SER A 17 -1.22 13.45 -13.06
N ALA A 18 -1.29 12.90 -14.27
CA ALA A 18 -0.18 12.93 -15.22
C ALA A 18 0.04 14.38 -15.69
N LEU A 19 1.06 15.04 -15.16
CA LEU A 19 1.48 16.34 -15.61
C LEU A 19 2.15 16.21 -16.99
N THR A 20 1.79 17.06 -17.94
CA THR A 20 2.45 17.05 -19.25
C THR A 20 3.87 17.62 -19.13
N MET A 21 4.79 17.14 -19.98
CA MET A 21 6.19 17.61 -19.94
C MET A 21 6.29 19.12 -20.22
N GLU A 22 5.42 19.64 -21.09
CA GLU A 22 5.34 21.06 -21.42
C GLU A 22 4.92 21.91 -20.22
N GLU A 23 3.92 21.46 -19.46
CA GLU A 23 3.44 22.12 -18.25
C GLU A 23 4.46 22.03 -17.10
N ALA A 24 5.19 20.91 -17.00
CA ALA A 24 6.30 20.75 -16.07
C ALA A 24 7.49 21.67 -16.36
N LEU A 25 7.77 21.94 -17.64
CA LEU A 25 8.85 22.85 -18.08
C LEU A 25 8.48 24.32 -17.94
N SER A 26 7.19 24.65 -17.92
CA SER A 26 6.69 26.03 -17.77
C SER A 26 6.94 26.62 -16.37
N ASP A 27 6.96 25.78 -15.34
CA ASP A 27 7.31 26.17 -13.96
C ASP A 27 8.14 25.05 -13.28
N PRO A 28 9.46 25.00 -13.58
CA PRO A 28 10.31 23.91 -13.12
C PRO A 28 10.51 23.93 -11.60
N GLN A 29 10.39 25.07 -10.93
CA GLN A 29 10.52 25.14 -9.46
C GLN A 29 9.32 24.54 -8.74
N LYS A 30 8.13 24.64 -9.33
CA LYS A 30 6.89 24.07 -8.78
C LYS A 30 6.75 22.59 -9.09
N TYR A 31 7.10 22.19 -10.32
CA TYR A 31 6.77 20.85 -10.84
C TYR A 31 7.96 19.89 -10.88
N ILE A 32 9.19 20.40 -10.94
CA ILE A 32 10.41 19.58 -10.95
C ILE A 32 11.06 19.70 -9.58
N ARG A 33 10.47 18.99 -8.61
CA ARG A 33 11.08 18.80 -7.30
C ARG A 33 12.21 17.79 -7.44
N TYR A 34 13.39 18.27 -7.81
CA TYR A 34 14.59 17.47 -7.70
C TYR A 34 14.79 17.13 -6.23
N ASP A 35 14.93 15.84 -5.92
CA ASP A 35 15.35 15.40 -4.60
C ASP A 35 16.79 15.85 -4.41
N THR A 36 16.98 17.02 -3.78
CA THR A 36 18.31 17.58 -3.50
C THR A 36 18.89 17.03 -2.19
N ASP A 37 18.17 16.15 -1.49
CA ASP A 37 18.70 15.53 -0.30
C ASP A 37 19.90 14.61 -0.64
N PRO A 38 20.93 14.59 0.21
CA PRO A 38 22.02 13.64 0.05
C PRO A 38 21.47 12.20 0.15
N TYR A 39 21.86 11.36 -0.82
CA TYR A 39 21.48 9.95 -0.84
C TYR A 39 21.86 9.27 0.46
N SER A 40 20.87 8.75 1.18
CA SER A 40 21.06 8.07 2.45
C SER A 40 20.54 6.64 2.36
N HIS A 41 21.47 5.69 2.37
CA HIS A 41 21.14 4.26 2.32
C HIS A 41 20.19 3.84 3.44
N MET A 42 20.31 4.47 4.62
CA MET A 42 19.44 4.20 5.76
C MET A 42 18.00 4.69 5.54
N LYS A 43 17.80 5.87 4.92
CA LYS A 43 16.45 6.37 4.60
C LYS A 43 15.72 5.39 3.67
N HIS A 44 16.42 4.88 2.65
CA HIS A 44 15.85 3.90 1.71
C HIS A 44 15.61 2.53 2.36
N LEU A 45 16.53 2.06 3.19
CA LEU A 45 16.38 0.77 3.88
C LEU A 45 15.21 0.80 4.89
N LEU A 46 15.06 1.89 5.64
CA LEU A 46 13.93 2.05 6.56
C LEU A 46 12.60 2.14 5.83
N LEU A 47 12.52 2.95 4.77
CA LEU A 47 11.29 3.09 4.01
C LEU A 47 10.88 1.77 3.32
N SER A 48 11.83 1.09 2.68
CA SER A 48 11.56 -0.19 2.01
C SER A 48 11.18 -1.30 2.99
N SER A 49 11.86 -1.40 4.14
CA SER A 49 11.52 -2.36 5.18
C SER A 49 10.16 -2.07 5.81
N ALA A 50 9.84 -0.80 6.12
CA ALA A 50 8.55 -0.41 6.67
C ALA A 50 7.39 -0.79 5.73
N ILE A 51 7.54 -0.54 4.42
CA ILE A 51 6.53 -0.93 3.43
C ILE A 51 6.41 -2.46 3.36
N THR A 52 7.54 -3.17 3.27
CA THR A 52 7.56 -4.64 3.11
C THR A 52 6.93 -5.35 4.31
N TYR A 53 7.38 -5.01 5.52
CA TYR A 53 6.84 -5.62 6.74
C TYR A 53 5.45 -5.10 7.07
N GLY A 54 5.11 -3.85 6.74
CA GLY A 54 3.77 -3.30 6.89
C GLY A 54 2.74 -4.09 6.07
N ILE A 55 3.04 -4.38 4.81
CA ILE A 55 2.18 -5.20 3.94
C ILE A 55 2.07 -6.63 4.48
N LEU A 56 3.20 -7.22 4.91
CA LEU A 56 3.22 -8.59 5.43
C LEU A 56 2.37 -8.72 6.70
N ILE A 57 2.57 -7.83 7.67
CA ILE A 57 1.81 -7.78 8.93
C ILE A 57 0.33 -7.55 8.64
N GLY A 58 0.00 -6.57 7.81
CA GLY A 58 -1.39 -6.27 7.44
C GLY A 58 -2.09 -7.46 6.76
N SER A 59 -1.37 -8.17 5.89
CA SER A 59 -1.91 -9.35 5.20
C SER A 59 -2.14 -10.52 6.16
N VAL A 60 -1.18 -10.80 7.06
CA VAL A 60 -1.30 -11.86 8.06
C VAL A 60 -2.43 -11.54 9.05
N LEU A 61 -2.45 -10.34 9.64
CA LEU A 61 -3.49 -9.95 10.57
C LEU A 61 -4.87 -9.89 9.89
N GLY A 62 -4.95 -9.33 8.69
CA GLY A 62 -6.20 -9.25 7.93
C GLY A 62 -6.76 -10.63 7.58
N THR A 63 -5.92 -11.55 7.11
CA THR A 63 -6.35 -12.94 6.84
C THR A 63 -6.77 -13.67 8.12
N HIS A 64 -6.03 -13.52 9.22
CA HIS A 64 -6.42 -14.06 10.51
C HIS A 64 -7.76 -13.51 11.00
N LEU A 65 -7.99 -12.19 10.88
CA LEU A 65 -9.25 -11.56 11.25
C LEU A 65 -10.41 -12.12 10.42
N ILE A 66 -10.24 -12.22 9.11
CA ILE A 66 -11.25 -12.80 8.21
C ILE A 66 -11.54 -14.24 8.60
N VAL A 67 -10.52 -15.07 8.84
CA VAL A 67 -10.69 -16.48 9.24
C VAL A 67 -11.39 -16.59 10.59
N CYS A 68 -11.03 -15.77 11.58
CA CYS A 68 -11.68 -15.75 12.89
C CYS A 68 -13.15 -15.32 12.79
N MET A 69 -13.47 -14.37 11.91
CA MET A 69 -14.83 -13.87 11.69
C MET A 69 -15.69 -14.78 10.80
N THR A 70 -15.06 -15.62 9.96
CA THR A 70 -15.77 -16.53 9.03
C THR A 70 -15.85 -17.96 9.54
N LYS A 71 -15.10 -18.32 10.59
CA LYS A 71 -15.30 -19.60 11.27
C LYS A 71 -16.70 -19.63 11.88
N PRO A 72 -17.58 -20.56 11.48
CA PRO A 72 -18.86 -20.73 12.16
C PRO A 72 -18.58 -21.12 13.62
N GLN A 73 -19.14 -20.37 14.57
CA GLN A 73 -19.21 -20.76 15.99
C GLN A 73 -20.10 -22.01 16.11
N GLY A 74 -19.56 -23.17 15.76
CA GLY A 74 -20.33 -24.39 15.56
C GLY A 74 -19.56 -25.65 15.88
N THR A 75 -18.66 -25.62 16.85
CA THR A 75 -18.20 -26.85 17.53
C THR A 75 -18.74 -26.82 18.94
N ASN A 76 -20.01 -27.24 19.02
CA ASN A 76 -20.70 -27.65 20.23
C ASN A 76 -19.79 -28.59 21.04
N THR A 77 -19.41 -28.15 22.22
CA THR A 77 -18.80 -28.96 23.27
C THR A 77 -19.79 -30.08 23.65
N ARG A 78 -19.73 -31.21 22.96
CA ARG A 78 -20.28 -32.47 23.46
C ARG A 78 -19.13 -33.45 23.69
N HIS A 79 -18.45 -33.26 24.81
CA HIS A 79 -17.83 -34.37 25.50
C HIS A 79 -18.76 -34.75 26.64
N MET A 80 -19.51 -35.83 26.41
CA MET A 80 -19.96 -36.75 27.46
C MET A 80 -18.74 -37.38 28.11
#